data_AF-A0A2W2GX27-F1
#
_entry.id   AF-A0A2W2GX27-F1
#
_cell.length_a   1.000
_cell.length_b   1.000
_cell.length_c   1.000
_cell.angle_alpha   90.00
_cell.angle_beta   90.00
_cell.angle_gamma   90.00
#
_symmetry.space_group_name_H-M   'P 1'
#
loop_
_entity.id
_entity.type
_entity.pdbx_description
1 polymer ?
#
loop_
_entity_poly.entity_id
_entity_poly.type
_entity_poly.pdbx_seq_one_letter_code
_entity_poly.pdbx_strand_id
1 'polypeptide(L)'
;MPEECDPATALPCVVLADRAGLTEFAALQRGLRTLGVPSLRIDAEAIDDLRIAADIADRSLTVNGRRIVPTVTWVRHFSPRAIPNSANSPFRADSWCALVAQMSRLAAHHLPGGPDIGRLIQLDDAARAGIRTPRTIVTTDPAAASDSLPGDRVIVKALDGHFVETEPGTLAGVFPEIMDTAAARGLSVRDAPMIVQEYVDHGVELRVYFLEGEIRTFRVSKPSPEALWCDADSVSVCRVTTPQSVVGAVRRLADLWGLRYGAFDFLMTRHGPVFLEVNSDGDWRWFESKAGVDDVSMAVLAMVRTLHSQAAPKPAAPIDLTGFLTLGTGRCAPAEQVRPAMDASVLGTFEIRMDGSLVRISARKTRLLAAILLLSPNQVVATDQLIDSLWGETPPPTARKNLQVHVSELRRKTGDRISYEGWGYRLDATPDELDLLRFRHLAGAGRDLRRRGDGEAALNLLDDATRLWRGRPLVEFSGVPLVDEAVSRCTELYLTVSEDWAELKIERGGHVEVLTRLDDLVSYFPTRERLIAARMTALVGCGRAPEALSQFESLRRHLAAELGIDPSPALRKIYEAILQGRLEDPWSYVCQELDT
;
A
#
# COMPACT_ATOMS: atom_id res chain seq x y z
N MET A 1 19.41 25.84 -16.41
CA MET A 1 18.74 26.76 -15.48
C MET A 1 17.35 27.12 -16.00
N PRO A 2 16.33 26.30 -15.75
CA PRO A 2 15.07 26.76 -15.22
C PRO A 2 15.15 26.78 -13.69
N GLU A 3 14.43 27.71 -13.06
CA GLU A 3 14.58 28.12 -11.66
C GLU A 3 14.81 26.96 -10.68
N GLU A 4 16.01 26.98 -10.09
CA GLU A 4 16.36 26.24 -8.89
C GLU A 4 15.28 26.48 -7.84
N CYS A 5 14.59 25.42 -7.41
CA CYS A 5 13.88 25.48 -6.15
C CYS A 5 14.96 25.68 -5.08
N ASP A 6 15.09 26.91 -4.59
CA ASP A 6 16.08 27.33 -3.60
C ASP A 6 16.10 26.29 -2.46
N PRO A 7 17.27 25.72 -2.09
CA PRO A 7 17.39 24.83 -0.93
C PRO A 7 16.87 25.45 0.38
N ALA A 8 16.64 26.76 0.42
CA ALA A 8 15.95 27.46 1.52
C ALA A 8 14.42 27.30 1.52
N THR A 9 13.80 26.88 0.42
CA THR A 9 12.33 26.74 0.29
C THR A 9 11.86 25.48 1.00
N ALA A 10 11.11 25.65 2.08
CA ALA A 10 10.66 24.54 2.91
C ALA A 10 9.57 23.71 2.21
N LEU A 11 9.78 22.41 2.07
CA LEU A 11 8.86 21.50 1.38
C LEU A 11 7.75 21.01 2.31
N PRO A 12 6.45 21.13 1.96
CA PRO A 12 5.36 20.49 2.70
C PRO A 12 5.56 18.96 2.71
N CYS A 13 5.55 18.35 3.89
CA CYS A 13 5.94 16.94 4.06
C CYS A 13 5.09 16.22 5.10
N VAL A 14 4.78 14.95 4.86
CA VAL A 14 4.16 14.05 5.85
C VAL A 14 5.27 13.44 6.72
N VAL A 15 5.16 13.50 8.04
CA VAL A 15 6.13 12.91 8.98
C VAL A 15 5.51 11.68 9.64
N LEU A 16 6.15 10.53 9.48
CA LEU A 16 5.74 9.24 10.04
C LEU A 16 6.81 8.80 11.03
N ALA A 17 6.48 8.73 12.32
CA ALA A 17 7.40 8.27 13.35
C ALA A 17 6.92 6.92 13.91
N ASP A 18 7.78 5.91 13.89
CA ASP A 18 7.43 4.55 14.29
C ASP A 18 8.65 3.76 14.79
N ARG A 19 8.47 2.47 15.05
CA ARG A 19 9.57 1.51 15.13
C ARG A 19 9.98 0.99 13.75
N ALA A 20 11.25 0.62 13.64
CA ALA A 20 11.76 -0.14 12.52
C ALA A 20 11.07 -1.52 12.43
N GLY A 21 10.91 -2.03 11.20
CA GLY A 21 10.37 -3.38 10.96
C GLY A 21 8.83 -3.48 10.94
N LEU A 22 8.09 -2.46 11.40
CA LEU A 22 6.64 -2.42 11.24
C LEU A 22 6.23 -2.06 9.81
N THR A 23 5.18 -2.75 9.32
CA THR A 23 4.87 -2.76 7.88
C THR A 23 3.86 -1.70 7.45
N GLU A 24 3.03 -1.17 8.35
CA GLU A 24 1.95 -0.24 8.00
C GLU A 24 2.52 1.08 7.46
N PHE A 25 3.44 1.72 8.20
CA PHE A 25 4.07 2.96 7.74
C PHE A 25 5.01 2.73 6.55
N ALA A 26 5.58 1.53 6.40
CA ALA A 26 6.34 1.19 5.20
C ALA A 26 5.43 1.18 3.96
N ALA A 27 4.25 0.57 4.07
CA ALA A 27 3.25 0.51 3.00
C ALA A 27 2.67 1.90 2.70
N LEU A 28 2.31 2.65 3.74
CA LEU A 28 1.82 4.03 3.61
C LEU A 28 2.85 4.92 2.92
N GLN A 29 4.11 4.87 3.34
CA GLN A 29 5.18 5.67 2.72
C GLN A 29 5.38 5.30 1.25
N ARG A 30 5.30 4.01 0.88
CA ARG A 30 5.32 3.57 -0.52
C ARG A 30 4.13 4.14 -1.30
N GLY A 31 2.92 4.07 -0.75
CA GLY A 31 1.71 4.63 -1.38
C GLY A 31 1.79 6.14 -1.57
N LEU A 32 2.22 6.89 -0.55
CA LEU A 32 2.42 8.34 -0.63
C LEU A 32 3.46 8.69 -1.69
N ARG A 33 4.55 7.91 -1.78
CA ARG A 33 5.58 8.06 -2.81
C ARG A 33 5.02 7.86 -4.22
N THR A 34 4.18 6.84 -4.43
CA THR A 34 3.49 6.61 -5.72
C THR A 34 2.57 7.79 -6.09
N LEU A 35 1.99 8.47 -5.11
CA LEU A 35 1.11 9.63 -5.31
C LEU A 35 1.86 10.98 -5.34
N GLY A 36 3.20 10.96 -5.29
CA GLY A 36 4.02 12.17 -5.30
C GLY A 36 3.91 13.03 -4.03
N VAL A 37 3.42 12.46 -2.92
CA VAL A 37 3.33 13.14 -1.62
C VAL A 37 4.66 12.99 -0.86
N PRO A 38 5.39 14.08 -0.58
CA PRO A 38 6.63 14.00 0.18
C PRO A 38 6.38 13.44 1.59
N SER A 39 7.20 12.48 1.99
CA SER A 39 7.11 11.87 3.32
C SER A 39 8.48 11.59 3.93
N LEU A 40 8.61 11.88 5.22
CA LEU A 40 9.76 11.56 6.06
C LEU A 40 9.37 10.46 7.03
N ARG A 41 10.20 9.42 7.13
CA ARG A 41 10.07 8.38 8.15
C ARG A 41 11.16 8.56 9.21
N ILE A 42 10.77 8.47 10.48
CA ILE A 42 11.66 8.51 11.65
C ILE A 42 11.45 7.21 12.41
N ASP A 43 12.41 6.29 12.33
CA ASP A 43 12.36 5.03 13.06
C ASP A 43 13.17 5.13 14.35
N ALA A 44 12.57 4.74 15.49
CA ALA A 44 13.18 4.86 16.83
C ALA A 44 14.56 4.17 16.92
N GLU A 45 14.72 3.04 16.24
CA GLU A 45 15.95 2.24 16.20
C GLU A 45 17.01 2.80 15.22
N ALA A 46 16.63 3.70 14.31
CA ALA A 46 17.51 4.26 13.27
C ALA A 46 17.76 5.77 13.43
N ILE A 47 17.42 6.35 14.58
CA ILE A 47 17.56 7.79 14.83
C ILE A 47 19.01 8.32 14.76
N ASP A 48 20.01 7.45 14.91
CA ASP A 48 21.43 7.86 14.87
C ASP A 48 21.88 8.34 13.48
N ASP A 49 21.18 7.90 12.43
CA ASP A 49 21.43 8.31 11.06
C ASP A 49 20.80 9.67 10.72
N LEU A 50 20.02 10.24 11.65
CA LEU A 50 19.31 11.50 11.45
C LEU A 50 20.09 12.69 12.03
N ARG A 51 20.35 13.68 11.17
CA ARG A 51 20.73 15.03 11.56
C ARG A 51 19.51 15.92 11.47
N ILE A 52 18.95 16.31 12.61
CA ILE A 52 17.74 17.13 12.69
C ILE A 52 18.04 18.49 13.34
N ALA A 53 17.44 19.54 12.79
CA ALA A 53 17.29 20.84 13.43
C ALA A 53 15.83 21.27 13.29
N ALA A 54 15.18 21.62 14.40
CA ALA A 54 13.83 22.16 14.39
C ALA A 54 13.89 23.68 14.57
N ASP A 55 13.36 24.41 13.59
CA ASP A 55 13.17 25.85 13.69
C ASP A 55 11.71 26.12 14.06
N ILE A 56 11.49 26.53 15.31
CA ILE A 56 10.15 26.73 15.86
C ILE A 56 9.53 28.04 15.36
N ALA A 57 10.33 29.07 15.11
CA ALA A 57 9.83 30.34 14.58
C ALA A 57 9.21 30.13 13.20
N ASP A 58 9.88 29.34 12.37
CA ASP A 58 9.44 29.04 11.01
C ASP A 58 8.59 27.75 10.92
N ARG A 59 8.32 27.10 12.06
CA ARG A 59 7.60 25.80 12.16
C ARG A 59 8.12 24.77 11.15
N SER A 60 9.44 24.71 10.97
CA SER A 60 10.10 23.92 9.94
C SER A 60 11.14 22.98 10.55
N LEU A 61 11.46 21.92 9.84
CA LEU A 61 12.49 20.97 10.22
C LEU A 61 13.54 20.92 9.13
N THR A 62 14.81 20.91 9.51
CA THR A 62 15.89 20.56 8.62
C THR A 62 16.34 19.15 8.96
N VAL A 63 16.14 18.20 8.05
CA VAL A 63 16.53 16.80 8.24
C VAL A 63 17.56 16.44 7.18
N ASN A 64 18.76 16.03 7.61
CA ASN A 64 19.88 15.71 6.74
C ASN A 64 20.16 16.82 5.70
N GLY A 65 20.03 18.08 6.12
CA GLY A 65 20.24 19.27 5.27
C GLY A 65 19.04 19.69 4.42
N ARG A 66 17.91 18.97 4.46
CA ARG A 66 16.68 19.30 3.73
C ARG A 66 15.68 19.99 4.64
N ARG A 67 15.25 21.20 4.27
CA ARG A 67 14.19 21.92 4.99
C ARG A 67 12.79 21.44 4.57
N ILE A 68 11.95 21.11 5.54
CA ILE A 68 10.56 20.66 5.37
C ILE A 68 9.61 21.41 6.31
N VAL A 69 8.34 21.51 5.92
CA VAL A 69 7.23 21.95 6.77
C VAL A 69 6.32 20.75 7.01
N PRO A 70 6.20 20.25 8.25
CA PRO A 70 5.26 19.17 8.57
C PRO A 70 3.82 19.55 8.26
N THR A 71 3.16 18.76 7.42
CA THR A 71 1.74 18.93 7.04
C THR A 71 0.86 17.97 7.82
N VAL A 72 1.28 16.70 7.88
CA VAL A 72 0.67 15.64 8.70
C VAL A 72 1.78 15.00 9.50
N THR A 73 1.62 14.84 10.81
CA THR A 73 2.51 14.01 11.62
C THR A 73 1.72 12.86 12.24
N TRP A 74 2.18 11.64 12.06
CA TRP A 74 1.61 10.45 12.70
C TRP A 74 2.70 9.70 13.45
N VAL A 75 2.49 9.54 14.75
CA VAL A 75 3.40 8.81 15.64
C VAL A 75 2.73 7.52 16.06
N ARG A 76 3.43 6.39 15.94
CA ARG A 76 3.06 5.06 16.43
C ARG A 76 4.23 4.46 17.18
N HIS A 77 4.01 3.70 18.24
CA HIS A 77 5.06 2.89 18.92
C HIS A 77 6.42 3.58 19.20
N PHE A 78 6.49 4.92 19.25
CA PHE A 78 7.74 5.67 19.39
C PHE A 78 7.91 6.05 20.86
N SER A 79 8.67 5.24 21.60
CA SER A 79 8.84 5.39 23.04
C SER A 79 10.30 5.29 23.47
N PRO A 80 10.66 5.70 24.70
CA PRO A 80 12.03 5.57 25.20
C PRO A 80 12.53 4.12 25.17
N ARG A 81 11.63 3.14 25.27
CA ARG A 81 11.96 1.71 25.24
C ARG A 81 12.33 1.21 23.85
N ALA A 82 11.82 1.85 22.79
CA ALA A 82 12.13 1.50 21.42
C ALA A 82 13.51 2.03 20.98
N ILE A 83 14.11 2.96 21.74
CA ILE A 83 15.38 3.59 21.41
C ILE A 83 16.53 2.72 21.96
N PRO A 84 17.47 2.25 21.11
CA PRO A 84 18.58 1.39 21.55
C PRO A 84 19.45 2.04 22.62
N ASN A 85 19.90 1.29 23.63
CA ASN A 85 20.72 1.82 24.71
C ASN A 85 22.11 2.28 24.20
N SER A 86 22.57 3.45 24.66
CA SER A 86 23.92 3.96 24.40
C SER A 86 24.51 4.68 25.64
N ALA A 87 25.77 5.12 25.58
CA ALA A 87 26.50 5.69 26.73
C ALA A 87 25.83 6.93 27.38
N ASN A 88 24.83 7.55 26.74
CA ASN A 88 23.97 8.64 27.26
C ASN A 88 22.45 8.32 27.13
N SER A 89 22.08 7.05 27.33
CA SER A 89 20.75 6.51 26.98
C SER A 89 19.54 7.32 27.48
N PRO A 90 19.45 7.75 28.77
CA PRO A 90 18.23 8.39 29.27
C PRO A 90 17.95 9.76 28.62
N PHE A 91 18.98 10.62 28.52
CA PHE A 91 18.82 11.93 27.87
C PHE A 91 18.48 11.78 26.39
N ARG A 92 19.12 10.83 25.70
CA ARG A 92 18.88 10.57 24.28
C ARG A 92 17.45 10.10 24.05
N ALA A 93 17.01 9.08 24.80
CA ALA A 93 15.68 8.51 24.65
C ALA A 93 14.58 9.54 24.99
N ASP A 94 14.74 10.26 26.11
CA ASP A 94 13.82 11.31 26.54
C ASP A 94 13.73 12.44 25.51
N SER A 95 14.88 12.98 25.06
CA SER A 95 14.91 14.11 24.12
C SER A 95 14.27 13.78 22.78
N TRP A 96 14.52 12.58 22.24
CA TRP A 96 13.93 12.16 20.96
C TRP A 96 12.42 11.93 21.07
N CYS A 97 11.97 11.28 22.15
CA CYS A 97 10.54 11.06 22.37
C CYS A 97 9.81 12.39 22.58
N ALA A 98 10.39 13.28 23.39
CA ALA A 98 9.87 14.63 23.60
C ALA A 98 9.80 15.42 22.29
N LEU A 99 10.85 15.36 21.47
CA LEU A 99 10.90 16.02 20.18
C LEU A 99 9.81 15.49 19.24
N VAL A 100 9.71 14.17 19.02
CA VAL A 100 8.69 13.56 18.13
C VAL A 100 7.27 13.87 18.62
N ALA A 101 7.02 13.73 19.93
CA ALA A 101 5.72 14.06 20.52
C ALA A 101 5.36 15.53 20.33
N GLN A 102 6.30 16.46 20.53
CA GLN A 102 6.06 17.89 20.38
C GLN A 102 6.01 18.32 18.90
N MET A 103 6.77 17.68 18.00
CA MET A 103 6.70 17.91 16.56
C MET A 103 5.33 17.59 15.98
N SER A 104 4.61 16.62 16.57
CA SER A 104 3.22 16.36 16.16
C SER A 104 2.34 17.61 16.26
N ARG A 105 2.61 18.50 17.23
CA ARG A 105 1.90 19.76 17.44
C ARG A 105 2.31 20.85 16.44
N LEU A 106 3.47 20.72 15.79
CA LEU A 106 3.94 21.67 14.77
C LEU A 106 3.22 21.47 13.44
N ALA A 107 2.82 20.23 13.13
CA ALA A 107 2.09 19.93 11.90
C ALA A 107 0.69 20.54 11.90
N ALA A 108 0.18 20.83 10.69
CA ALA A 108 -1.19 21.29 10.52
C ALA A 108 -2.21 20.22 10.96
N HIS A 109 -1.89 18.94 10.73
CA HIS A 109 -2.66 17.80 11.18
C HIS A 109 -1.77 16.83 11.94
N HIS A 110 -2.30 16.26 13.03
CA HIS A 110 -1.67 15.19 13.77
C HIS A 110 -2.62 14.00 13.88
N LEU A 111 -2.05 12.79 13.77
CA LEU A 111 -2.76 11.52 13.89
C LEU A 111 -2.23 10.75 15.11
N PRO A 112 -3.11 10.04 15.84
CA PRO A 112 -4.53 9.73 15.55
C PRO A 112 -5.51 10.91 15.69
N GLY A 113 -5.06 12.05 16.22
CA GLY A 113 -5.92 13.16 16.64
C GLY A 113 -6.30 13.00 18.12
N GLY A 114 -6.69 14.09 18.78
CA GLY A 114 -7.04 14.04 20.20
C GLY A 114 -5.86 13.79 21.15
N PRO A 115 -6.08 13.87 22.48
CA PRO A 115 -5.11 13.42 23.47
C PRO A 115 -5.12 11.90 23.64
N ASP A 116 -4.06 11.33 24.20
CA ASP A 116 -4.11 9.97 24.74
C ASP A 116 -5.00 9.98 25.99
N ILE A 117 -6.11 9.25 25.92
CA ILE A 117 -7.15 9.21 26.94
C ILE A 117 -6.81 8.20 28.05
N GLY A 118 -6.04 7.15 27.71
CA GLY A 118 -5.83 5.99 28.58
C GLY A 118 -7.06 5.10 28.75
N ARG A 119 -6.83 3.79 28.89
CA ARG A 119 -7.88 2.75 28.83
C ARG A 119 -9.02 2.93 29.86
N LEU A 120 -8.70 3.34 31.09
CA LEU A 120 -9.71 3.50 32.14
C LEU A 120 -10.70 4.64 31.85
N ILE A 121 -10.18 5.75 31.35
CA ILE A 121 -11.01 6.91 30.98
C ILE A 121 -11.81 6.61 29.72
N GLN A 122 -11.25 5.86 28.76
CA GLN A 122 -12.01 5.41 27.59
C GLN A 122 -13.28 4.65 27.99
N LEU A 123 -13.19 3.71 28.94
CA LEU A 123 -14.32 2.91 29.41
C LEU A 123 -15.37 3.76 30.14
N ASP A 124 -14.92 4.69 30.97
CA ASP A 124 -15.78 5.57 31.75
C ASP A 124 -16.49 6.60 30.86
N ASP A 125 -15.77 7.26 29.95
CA ASP A 125 -16.34 8.19 28.96
C ASP A 125 -17.37 7.49 28.08
N ALA A 126 -17.08 6.27 27.61
CA ALA A 126 -18.02 5.49 26.82
C ALA A 126 -19.30 5.17 27.61
N ALA A 127 -19.17 4.76 28.88
CA ALA A 127 -20.31 4.52 29.75
C ALA A 127 -21.17 5.79 29.94
N ARG A 128 -20.53 6.94 30.22
CA ARG A 128 -21.22 8.23 30.35
C ARG A 128 -21.88 8.69 29.06
N ALA A 129 -21.32 8.33 27.91
CA ALA A 129 -21.88 8.57 26.59
C ALA A 129 -23.02 7.59 26.21
N GLY A 130 -23.42 6.70 27.13
CA GLY A 130 -24.50 5.74 26.95
C GLY A 130 -24.11 4.51 26.13
N ILE A 131 -22.81 4.26 25.95
CA ILE A 131 -22.28 3.08 25.27
C ILE A 131 -21.91 2.06 26.34
N ARG A 132 -22.39 0.82 26.20
CA ARG A 132 -22.13 -0.21 27.21
C ARG A 132 -20.63 -0.55 27.25
N THR A 133 -20.11 -0.72 28.45
CA THR A 133 -18.74 -1.19 28.72
C THR A 133 -18.77 -2.27 29.80
N PRO A 134 -17.77 -3.16 29.86
CA PRO A 134 -17.68 -4.15 30.93
C PRO A 134 -17.42 -3.48 32.28
N ARG A 135 -18.04 -3.99 33.35
CA ARG A 135 -17.73 -3.49 34.69
C ARG A 135 -16.26 -3.77 35.01
N THR A 136 -15.53 -2.75 35.45
CA THR A 136 -14.07 -2.79 35.56
C THR A 136 -13.63 -2.25 36.92
N ILE A 137 -12.74 -2.97 37.60
CA ILE A 137 -12.17 -2.58 38.89
C ILE A 137 -10.65 -2.63 38.79
N VAL A 138 -9.99 -1.58 39.26
CA VAL A 138 -8.53 -1.55 39.42
C VAL A 138 -8.21 -1.86 40.88
N THR A 139 -7.41 -2.88 41.12
CA THR A 139 -7.14 -3.39 42.48
C THR A 139 -5.76 -4.04 42.56
N THR A 140 -5.21 -4.13 43.76
CA THR A 140 -4.12 -5.06 44.11
C THR A 140 -4.65 -6.35 44.73
N ASP A 141 -5.92 -6.39 45.11
CA ASP A 141 -6.64 -7.55 45.66
C ASP A 141 -7.67 -8.06 44.63
N PRO A 142 -7.27 -8.98 43.73
CA PRO A 142 -8.17 -9.49 42.70
C PRO A 142 -9.31 -10.36 43.25
N ALA A 143 -9.11 -11.01 44.40
CA ALA A 143 -10.14 -11.83 45.02
C ALA A 143 -11.31 -10.97 45.48
N ALA A 144 -11.04 -9.88 46.21
CA ALA A 144 -12.06 -8.95 46.67
C ALA A 144 -12.80 -8.27 45.51
N ALA A 145 -12.09 -7.91 44.44
CA ALA A 145 -12.73 -7.30 43.27
C ALA A 145 -13.65 -8.29 42.53
N SER A 146 -13.23 -9.55 42.38
CA SER A 146 -14.00 -10.58 41.69
C SER A 146 -15.36 -10.83 42.34
N ASP A 147 -15.47 -10.73 43.66
CA ASP A 147 -16.74 -10.87 44.39
C ASP A 147 -17.76 -9.77 44.13
N SER A 148 -17.30 -8.60 43.69
CA SER A 148 -18.14 -7.44 43.44
C SER A 148 -18.58 -7.29 41.98
N LEU A 149 -18.03 -8.12 41.08
CA LEU A 149 -18.34 -8.15 39.67
C LEU A 149 -19.49 -9.13 39.36
N PRO A 150 -20.32 -8.82 38.36
CA PRO A 150 -21.39 -9.72 37.94
C PRO A 150 -20.83 -10.91 37.15
N GLY A 151 -21.50 -12.06 37.26
CA GLY A 151 -21.24 -13.25 36.45
C GLY A 151 -20.27 -14.26 37.07
N ASP A 152 -20.15 -15.39 36.39
CA ASP A 152 -19.40 -16.56 36.87
C ASP A 152 -17.94 -16.59 36.37
N ARG A 153 -17.56 -15.63 35.52
CA ARG A 153 -16.21 -15.48 34.98
C ARG A 153 -15.74 -14.03 35.07
N VAL A 154 -14.44 -13.85 35.25
CA VAL A 154 -13.75 -12.57 35.26
C VAL A 154 -12.52 -12.60 34.37
N ILE A 155 -12.08 -11.41 33.98
CA ILE A 155 -10.84 -11.19 33.22
C ILE A 155 -9.87 -10.43 34.11
N VAL A 156 -8.69 -11.00 34.34
CA VAL A 156 -7.59 -10.33 35.04
C VAL A 156 -6.54 -9.92 34.02
N LYS A 157 -6.16 -8.63 33.98
CA LYS A 157 -5.18 -8.11 33.02
C LYS A 157 -4.41 -6.91 33.55
N ALA A 158 -3.30 -6.57 32.90
CA ALA A 158 -2.56 -5.34 33.17
C ALA A 158 -3.41 -4.08 32.89
N LEU A 159 -3.06 -2.96 33.53
CA LEU A 159 -3.76 -1.67 33.33
C LEU A 159 -3.65 -1.17 31.89
N ASP A 160 -2.53 -1.49 31.23
CA ASP A 160 -2.16 -0.97 29.92
C ASP A 160 -2.03 -2.11 28.88
N GLY A 161 -1.33 -1.88 27.77
CA GLY A 161 -1.22 -2.78 26.62
C GLY A 161 -0.73 -4.22 26.92
N HIS A 162 -1.01 -5.10 25.96
CA HIS A 162 -0.70 -6.54 26.02
C HIS A 162 0.77 -6.87 25.76
N PHE A 163 1.58 -5.90 25.34
CA PHE A 163 2.99 -6.08 25.07
C PHE A 163 3.79 -5.03 25.80
N VAL A 164 4.78 -5.48 26.56
CA VAL A 164 5.72 -4.64 27.28
C VAL A 164 7.08 -4.84 26.64
N GLU A 165 7.67 -3.77 26.16
CA GLU A 165 9.05 -3.80 25.69
C GLU A 165 9.99 -3.80 26.91
N THR A 166 10.49 -4.99 27.28
CA THR A 166 11.38 -5.14 28.44
C THR A 166 12.80 -4.67 28.14
N GLU A 167 13.20 -4.81 26.87
CA GLU A 167 14.45 -4.31 26.29
C GLU A 167 14.16 -3.82 24.86
N PRO A 168 14.92 -2.85 24.32
CA PRO A 168 14.70 -2.37 22.95
C PRO A 168 14.67 -3.52 21.94
N GLY A 169 13.57 -3.62 21.19
CA GLY A 169 13.34 -4.68 20.20
C GLY A 169 12.77 -5.99 20.77
N THR A 170 12.59 -6.12 22.08
CA THR A 170 12.06 -7.33 22.74
C THR A 170 10.69 -7.06 23.38
N LEU A 171 9.63 -7.59 22.77
CA LEU A 171 8.27 -7.52 23.33
C LEU A 171 7.96 -8.75 24.19
N ALA A 172 7.66 -8.52 25.47
CA ALA A 172 7.10 -9.52 26.36
C ALA A 172 5.57 -9.38 26.40
N GLY A 173 4.86 -10.47 26.13
CA GLY A 173 3.40 -10.50 26.18
C GLY A 173 2.88 -10.57 27.62
N VAL A 174 1.99 -9.65 27.99
CA VAL A 174 1.19 -9.67 29.21
C VAL A 174 -0.27 -9.85 28.82
N PHE A 175 -0.68 -11.10 28.69
CA PHE A 175 -1.98 -11.46 28.17
C PHE A 175 -3.05 -11.51 29.28
N PRO A 176 -4.32 -11.21 28.95
CA PRO A 176 -5.42 -11.37 29.89
C PRO A 176 -5.62 -12.83 30.29
N GLU A 177 -5.88 -13.06 31.56
CA GLU A 177 -6.31 -14.36 32.08
C GLU A 177 -7.83 -14.34 32.26
N ILE A 178 -8.52 -15.25 31.56
CA ILE A 178 -9.96 -15.49 31.77
C ILE A 178 -10.07 -16.66 32.76
N MET A 179 -10.86 -16.48 33.81
CA MET A 179 -11.03 -17.51 34.84
C MET A 179 -12.41 -17.43 35.49
N ASP A 180 -12.83 -18.54 36.08
CA ASP A 180 -14.05 -18.59 36.88
C ASP A 180 -13.92 -17.69 38.12
N THR A 181 -14.99 -16.99 38.49
CA THR A 181 -15.05 -16.14 39.69
C THR A 181 -14.69 -16.93 40.95
N ALA A 182 -15.05 -18.22 41.01
CA ALA A 182 -14.66 -19.10 42.11
C ALA A 182 -13.15 -19.35 42.19
N ALA A 183 -12.46 -19.47 41.04
CA ALA A 183 -11.01 -19.59 41.00
C ALA A 183 -10.33 -18.26 41.35
N ALA A 184 -10.89 -17.15 40.88
CA ALA A 184 -10.36 -15.80 41.14
C ALA A 184 -10.36 -15.43 42.64
N ARG A 185 -11.30 -15.97 43.44
CA ARG A 185 -11.31 -15.85 44.92
C ARG A 185 -10.09 -16.46 45.60
N GLY A 186 -9.43 -17.41 44.95
CA GLY A 186 -8.21 -18.05 45.46
C GLY A 186 -6.94 -17.26 45.19
N LEU A 187 -7.01 -16.17 44.42
CA LEU A 187 -5.84 -15.35 44.09
C LEU A 187 -5.37 -14.56 45.32
N SER A 188 -4.06 -14.52 45.53
CA SER A 188 -3.44 -13.68 46.55
C SER A 188 -3.43 -12.22 46.12
N VAL A 189 -3.38 -11.32 47.11
CA VAL A 189 -3.03 -9.91 46.90
C VAL A 189 -1.70 -9.83 46.14
N ARG A 190 -1.64 -8.93 45.16
CA ARG A 190 -0.47 -8.67 44.33
C ARG A 190 0.21 -7.38 44.76
N ASP A 191 1.48 -7.26 44.39
CA ASP A 191 2.34 -6.10 44.63
C ASP A 191 2.15 -4.97 43.60
N ALA A 192 1.40 -5.23 42.52
CA ALA A 192 1.07 -4.26 41.49
C ALA A 192 -0.44 -4.16 41.25
N PRO A 193 -0.98 -2.96 40.95
CA PRO A 193 -2.36 -2.81 40.50
C PRO A 193 -2.62 -3.60 39.20
N MET A 194 -3.81 -4.19 39.10
CA MET A 194 -4.31 -4.85 37.89
C MET A 194 -5.76 -4.47 37.63
N ILE A 195 -6.23 -4.74 36.42
CA ILE A 195 -7.64 -4.70 36.08
C ILE A 195 -8.25 -6.08 36.37
N VAL A 196 -9.33 -6.09 37.15
CA VAL A 196 -10.29 -7.19 37.21
C VAL A 196 -11.58 -6.70 36.56
N GLN A 197 -12.01 -7.38 35.50
CA GLN A 197 -13.10 -6.93 34.64
C GLN A 197 -14.13 -8.05 34.47
N GLU A 198 -15.40 -7.65 34.40
CA GLU A 198 -16.51 -8.53 34.03
C GLU A 198 -16.20 -9.25 32.72
N TYR A 199 -16.36 -10.57 32.70
CA TYR A 199 -16.39 -11.31 31.46
C TYR A 199 -17.77 -11.12 30.79
N VAL A 200 -17.78 -10.54 29.59
CA VAL A 200 -19.02 -10.30 28.84
C VAL A 200 -19.25 -11.42 27.83
N ASP A 201 -20.30 -12.23 28.04
CA ASP A 201 -20.72 -13.22 27.06
C ASP A 201 -21.16 -12.55 25.75
N HIS A 202 -20.59 -13.00 24.64
CA HIS A 202 -20.75 -12.38 23.33
C HIS A 202 -20.77 -13.44 22.22
N GLY A 203 -21.39 -13.09 21.09
CA GLY A 203 -21.43 -13.96 19.91
C GLY A 203 -20.45 -13.56 18.81
N VAL A 204 -20.00 -12.31 18.79
CA VAL A 204 -19.11 -11.78 17.74
C VAL A 204 -18.15 -10.75 18.34
N GLU A 205 -16.88 -10.84 17.97
CA GLU A 205 -15.87 -9.81 18.22
C GLU A 205 -15.65 -8.97 16.95
N LEU A 206 -15.64 -7.64 17.09
CA LEU A 206 -15.44 -6.71 15.99
C LEU A 206 -14.23 -5.80 16.24
N ARG A 207 -13.35 -5.73 15.25
CA ARG A 207 -12.31 -4.70 15.11
C ARG A 207 -12.81 -3.64 14.13
N VAL A 208 -12.90 -2.38 14.56
CA VAL A 208 -13.54 -1.30 13.80
C VAL A 208 -12.57 -0.13 13.63
N TYR A 209 -12.08 0.09 12.42
CA TYR A 209 -11.24 1.22 12.07
C TYR A 209 -12.09 2.43 11.69
N PHE A 210 -11.88 3.54 12.38
CA PHE A 210 -12.39 4.87 12.03
C PHE A 210 -11.28 5.66 11.34
N LEU A 211 -11.57 6.25 10.17
CA LEU A 211 -10.62 7.00 9.34
C LEU A 211 -11.29 8.24 8.76
N GLU A 212 -11.15 9.39 9.41
CA GLU A 212 -11.69 10.69 8.98
C GLU A 212 -13.16 10.61 8.55
N GLY A 213 -14.01 10.02 9.40
CA GLY A 213 -15.45 9.87 9.17
C GLY A 213 -15.87 8.57 8.45
N GLU A 214 -14.93 7.88 7.81
CA GLU A 214 -15.13 6.55 7.26
C GLU A 214 -14.94 5.44 8.30
N ILE A 215 -15.63 4.31 8.10
CA ILE A 215 -15.53 3.15 8.99
C ILE A 215 -15.27 1.87 8.18
N ARG A 216 -14.32 1.06 8.65
CA ARG A 216 -14.02 -0.29 8.15
C ARG A 216 -14.08 -1.27 9.33
N THR A 217 -14.77 -2.38 9.18
CA THR A 217 -15.00 -3.36 10.24
C THR A 217 -14.60 -4.77 9.83
N PHE A 218 -13.90 -5.44 10.74
CA PHE A 218 -13.55 -6.83 10.64
C PHE A 218 -14.23 -7.59 11.77
N ARG A 219 -14.71 -8.78 11.46
CA ARG A 219 -15.10 -9.78 12.44
C ARG A 219 -13.90 -10.65 12.74
N VAL A 220 -13.65 -10.89 14.02
CA VAL A 220 -12.65 -11.85 14.48
C VAL A 220 -13.37 -13.10 14.99
N SER A 221 -12.92 -14.28 14.56
CA SER A 221 -13.42 -15.56 15.07
C SER A 221 -12.27 -16.40 15.59
N LYS A 222 -12.44 -16.94 16.80
CA LYS A 222 -11.46 -17.76 17.53
C LYS A 222 -12.03 -19.14 17.81
N PRO A 223 -11.20 -20.16 18.09
CA PRO A 223 -11.67 -21.51 18.41
C PRO A 223 -12.47 -21.56 19.70
N SER A 224 -12.10 -20.70 20.67
CA SER A 224 -12.88 -20.41 21.87
C SER A 224 -12.70 -18.94 22.25
N PRO A 225 -13.62 -18.35 23.02
CA PRO A 225 -13.47 -16.98 23.51
C PRO A 225 -12.22 -16.76 24.37
N GLU A 226 -11.71 -17.83 24.97
CA GLU A 226 -10.56 -17.85 25.88
C GLU A 226 -9.23 -18.06 25.14
N ALA A 227 -9.29 -18.43 23.86
CA ALA A 227 -8.10 -18.68 23.07
C ALA A 227 -7.26 -17.40 22.93
N LEU A 228 -6.04 -17.47 23.47
CA LEU A 228 -5.02 -16.44 23.29
C LEU A 228 -4.61 -16.38 21.82
N TRP A 229 -4.27 -15.18 21.33
CA TRP A 229 -3.78 -14.97 19.96
C TRP A 229 -2.30 -15.38 19.80
N CYS A 230 -1.86 -16.39 20.54
CA CYS A 230 -0.49 -16.89 20.49
C CYS A 230 -0.26 -17.75 19.24
N ASP A 231 -1.30 -18.37 18.71
CA ASP A 231 -1.29 -19.06 17.41
C ASP A 231 -2.10 -18.24 16.40
N ALA A 232 -1.38 -17.53 15.52
CA ALA A 232 -2.00 -16.67 14.51
C ALA A 232 -2.87 -17.44 13.52
N ASP A 233 -2.63 -18.74 13.31
CA ASP A 233 -3.39 -19.56 12.34
C ASP A 233 -4.71 -20.08 12.93
N SER A 234 -4.84 -20.03 14.25
CA SER A 234 -6.09 -20.36 14.94
C SER A 234 -7.15 -19.24 14.87
N VAL A 235 -6.77 -18.03 14.46
CA VAL A 235 -7.65 -16.85 14.39
C VAL A 235 -8.01 -16.54 12.94
N SER A 236 -9.31 -16.46 12.66
CA SER A 236 -9.82 -16.03 11.35
C SER A 236 -10.39 -14.61 11.41
N VAL A 237 -10.15 -13.86 10.33
CA VAL A 237 -10.60 -12.48 10.20
C VAL A 237 -11.36 -12.34 8.89
N CYS A 238 -12.54 -11.72 8.93
CA CYS A 238 -13.32 -11.45 7.73
C CYS A 238 -13.81 -10.00 7.71
N ARG A 239 -13.78 -9.37 6.54
CA ARG A 239 -14.38 -8.05 6.33
C ARG A 239 -15.91 -8.15 6.41
N VAL A 240 -16.55 -7.28 7.19
CA VAL A 240 -18.01 -7.28 7.37
C VAL A 240 -18.60 -5.86 7.33
N THR A 241 -19.87 -5.74 6.96
CA THR A 241 -20.60 -4.47 7.10
C THR A 241 -20.71 -4.08 8.57
N THR A 242 -20.43 -2.82 8.88
CA THR A 242 -20.51 -2.31 10.26
C THR A 242 -21.97 -2.21 10.71
N PRO A 243 -22.35 -2.83 11.84
CA PRO A 243 -23.69 -2.64 12.40
C PRO A 243 -23.98 -1.17 12.73
N GLN A 244 -25.19 -0.69 12.46
CA GLN A 244 -25.54 0.73 12.65
C GLN A 244 -25.36 1.21 14.11
N SER A 245 -25.61 0.33 15.08
CA SER A 245 -25.35 0.60 16.50
C SER A 245 -23.88 0.85 16.80
N VAL A 246 -22.98 0.15 16.09
CA VAL A 246 -21.53 0.31 16.19
C VAL A 246 -21.08 1.59 15.49
N VAL A 247 -21.62 1.89 14.31
CA VAL A 247 -21.36 3.17 13.60
C VAL A 247 -21.67 4.37 14.50
N GLY A 248 -22.83 4.37 15.16
CA GLY A 248 -23.25 5.43 16.07
C GLY A 248 -22.33 5.55 17.30
N ALA A 249 -21.90 4.43 17.87
CA ALA A 249 -20.97 4.41 19.00
C ALA A 249 -19.58 4.95 18.61
N VAL A 250 -19.00 4.42 17.52
CA VAL A 250 -17.68 4.83 17.01
C VAL A 250 -17.63 6.32 16.71
N ARG A 251 -18.62 6.86 15.98
CA ARG A 251 -18.65 8.30 15.67
C ARG A 251 -18.73 9.16 16.92
N ARG A 252 -19.60 8.78 17.87
CA ARG A 252 -19.76 9.53 19.12
C ARG A 252 -18.47 9.55 19.95
N LEU A 253 -17.77 8.42 20.05
CA LEU A 253 -16.50 8.32 20.76
C LEU A 253 -15.37 9.04 20.03
N ALA A 254 -15.29 8.90 18.70
CA ALA A 254 -14.31 9.61 17.89
C ALA A 254 -14.49 11.13 18.01
N ASP A 255 -15.73 11.64 17.96
CA ASP A 255 -16.03 13.05 18.17
C ASP A 255 -15.68 13.51 19.59
N LEU A 256 -16.03 12.72 20.61
CA LEU A 256 -15.75 13.02 22.02
C LEU A 256 -14.26 13.18 22.28
N TRP A 257 -13.44 12.30 21.70
CA TRP A 257 -12.00 12.29 21.88
C TRP A 257 -11.24 13.11 20.82
N GLY A 258 -11.93 13.67 19.83
CA GLY A 258 -11.31 14.41 18.73
C GLY A 258 -10.41 13.54 17.83
N LEU A 259 -10.74 12.25 17.71
CA LEU A 259 -10.00 11.31 16.88
C LEU A 259 -10.30 11.54 15.40
N ARG A 260 -9.25 11.43 14.59
CA ARG A 260 -9.30 11.31 13.12
C ARG A 260 -9.01 9.88 12.69
N TYR A 261 -8.30 9.11 13.52
CA TYR A 261 -8.03 7.70 13.33
C TYR A 261 -8.23 6.94 14.65
N GLY A 262 -8.73 5.71 14.59
CA GLY A 262 -8.73 4.82 15.75
C GLY A 262 -9.24 3.42 15.41
N ALA A 263 -8.66 2.41 16.04
CA ALA A 263 -9.06 1.00 15.90
C ALA A 263 -9.84 0.57 17.15
N PHE A 264 -11.16 0.51 17.06
CA PHE A 264 -12.06 0.24 18.17
C PHE A 264 -12.41 -1.24 18.28
N ASP A 265 -12.43 -1.75 19.51
CA ASP A 265 -12.85 -3.12 19.81
C ASP A 265 -14.24 -3.15 20.41
N PHE A 266 -15.09 -3.98 19.83
CA PHE A 266 -16.46 -4.20 20.28
C PHE A 266 -16.79 -5.67 20.41
N LEU A 267 -17.56 -6.00 21.45
CA LEU A 267 -18.26 -7.26 21.57
C LEU A 267 -19.73 -7.07 21.17
N MET A 268 -20.25 -7.97 20.35
CA MET A 268 -21.67 -8.01 20.03
C MET A 268 -22.39 -8.99 20.95
N THR A 269 -23.29 -8.44 21.77
CA THR A 269 -24.15 -9.20 22.67
C THR A 269 -25.59 -9.16 22.17
N ARG A 270 -26.47 -10.01 22.73
CA ARG A 270 -27.92 -9.94 22.50
C ARG A 270 -28.55 -8.59 22.88
N HIS A 271 -27.86 -7.80 23.71
CA HIS A 271 -28.29 -6.49 24.20
C HIS A 271 -27.55 -5.33 23.52
N GLY A 272 -26.93 -5.56 22.36
CA GLY A 272 -26.21 -4.55 21.59
C GLY A 272 -24.70 -4.58 21.79
N PRO A 273 -23.99 -3.58 21.21
CA PRO A 273 -22.54 -3.51 21.24
C PRO A 273 -22.02 -3.13 22.63
N VAL A 274 -20.91 -3.73 23.03
CA VAL A 274 -20.14 -3.41 24.23
C VAL A 274 -18.75 -2.96 23.79
N PHE A 275 -18.40 -1.72 24.08
CA PHE A 275 -17.10 -1.13 23.77
C PHE A 275 -16.05 -1.65 24.76
N LEU A 276 -14.87 -2.02 24.25
CA LEU A 276 -13.76 -2.49 25.05
C LEU A 276 -12.63 -1.47 25.14
N GLU A 277 -12.13 -1.03 23.99
CA GLU A 277 -11.03 -0.07 23.91
C GLU A 277 -10.89 0.51 22.50
N VAL A 278 -10.12 1.59 22.38
CA VAL A 278 -9.59 2.08 21.12
C VAL A 278 -8.08 2.02 21.13
N ASN A 279 -7.51 1.39 20.11
CA ASN A 279 -6.08 1.39 19.81
C ASN A 279 -5.77 2.48 18.77
N SER A 280 -5.00 3.48 19.19
CA SER A 280 -4.54 4.61 18.39
C SER A 280 -3.32 4.31 17.52
N ASP A 281 -2.49 3.33 17.91
CA ASP A 281 -1.31 2.93 17.15
C ASP A 281 -1.73 2.19 15.88
N GLY A 282 -2.76 1.35 15.94
CA GLY A 282 -3.30 0.68 14.76
C GLY A 282 -2.46 -0.48 14.25
N ASP A 283 -3.11 -1.58 13.90
CA ASP A 283 -2.52 -2.87 13.55
C ASP A 283 -3.18 -3.49 12.29
N TRP A 284 -3.69 -2.62 11.41
CA TRP A 284 -4.62 -3.01 10.36
C TRP A 284 -4.05 -3.97 9.33
N ARG A 285 -2.74 -3.96 9.08
CA ARG A 285 -2.10 -4.84 8.09
C ARG A 285 -2.25 -6.32 8.45
N TRP A 286 -2.27 -6.65 9.74
CA TRP A 286 -2.51 -8.02 10.18
C TRP A 286 -3.94 -8.48 9.86
N PHE A 287 -4.93 -7.63 10.16
CA PHE A 287 -6.34 -7.91 9.86
C PHE A 287 -6.61 -8.01 8.36
N GLU A 288 -6.03 -7.10 7.58
CA GLU A 288 -6.07 -7.10 6.12
C GLU A 288 -5.46 -8.35 5.51
N SER A 289 -4.28 -8.75 5.98
CA SER A 289 -3.60 -9.97 5.54
C SER A 289 -4.46 -11.22 5.80
N LYS A 290 -5.05 -11.33 7.01
CA LYS A 290 -5.92 -12.45 7.36
C LYS A 290 -7.26 -12.45 6.61
N ALA A 291 -7.77 -11.28 6.24
CA ALA A 291 -9.01 -11.14 5.48
C ALA A 291 -8.82 -11.16 3.96
N GLY A 292 -7.58 -11.06 3.45
CA GLY A 292 -7.28 -10.99 2.02
C GLY A 292 -7.73 -9.68 1.35
N VAL A 293 -7.72 -8.56 2.07
CA VAL A 293 -8.18 -7.24 1.57
C VAL A 293 -7.17 -6.14 1.90
N ASP A 294 -7.32 -4.95 1.32
CA ASP A 294 -6.47 -3.76 1.58
C ASP A 294 -7.27 -2.46 1.88
N ASP A 295 -8.55 -2.61 2.25
CA ASP A 295 -9.51 -1.54 2.49
C ASP A 295 -9.01 -0.43 3.43
N VAL A 296 -8.36 -0.79 4.54
CA VAL A 296 -7.90 0.16 5.57
C VAL A 296 -6.65 0.87 5.09
N SER A 297 -5.71 0.14 4.48
CA SER A 297 -4.48 0.69 3.89
C SER A 297 -4.81 1.72 2.81
N MET A 298 -5.78 1.43 1.94
CA MET A 298 -6.25 2.37 0.91
C MET A 298 -6.96 3.58 1.53
N ALA A 299 -7.80 3.38 2.55
CA ALA A 299 -8.46 4.47 3.27
C ALA A 299 -7.47 5.37 4.02
N VAL A 300 -6.46 4.78 4.69
CA VAL A 300 -5.37 5.50 5.36
C VAL A 300 -4.59 6.35 4.34
N LEU A 301 -4.22 5.78 3.19
CA LEU A 301 -3.51 6.50 2.15
C LEU A 301 -4.32 7.70 1.62
N ALA A 302 -5.61 7.49 1.37
CA ALA A 302 -6.52 8.55 0.92
C ALA A 302 -6.69 9.65 1.99
N MET A 303 -6.88 9.27 3.25
CA MET A 303 -6.98 10.18 4.39
C MET A 303 -5.72 11.05 4.51
N VAL A 304 -4.53 10.43 4.60
CA VAL A 304 -3.26 11.16 4.79
C VAL A 304 -2.97 12.08 3.60
N ARG A 305 -3.23 11.64 2.37
CA ARG A 305 -3.10 12.49 1.18
C ARG A 305 -4.04 13.69 1.23
N THR A 306 -5.27 13.49 1.66
CA THR A 306 -6.28 14.55 1.77
C THR A 306 -5.85 15.60 2.80
N LEU A 307 -5.45 15.16 4.00
CA LEU A 307 -4.94 16.03 5.06
C LEU A 307 -3.68 16.78 4.61
N HIS A 308 -2.75 16.10 3.93
CA HIS A 308 -1.57 16.74 3.36
C HIS A 308 -1.95 17.85 2.36
N SER A 309 -2.89 17.57 1.45
CA SER A 309 -3.32 18.51 0.41
C SER A 309 -4.08 19.72 0.98
N GLN A 310 -4.77 19.56 2.11
CA GLN A 310 -5.44 20.65 2.83
C GLN A 310 -4.44 21.60 3.49
N ALA A 311 -3.32 21.06 3.99
CA ALA A 311 -2.28 21.81 4.69
C ALA A 311 -1.20 22.38 3.75
N ALA A 312 -0.92 21.70 2.63
CA ALA A 312 0.06 22.17 1.66
C ALA A 312 -0.44 23.45 0.97
N PRO A 313 0.43 24.41 0.65
CA PRO A 313 0.08 25.55 -0.17
C PRO A 313 -0.55 25.05 -1.48
N LYS A 314 -1.76 25.53 -1.80
CA LYS A 314 -2.34 25.23 -3.11
C LYS A 314 -1.36 25.73 -4.19
N PRO A 315 -1.02 24.91 -5.20
CA PRO A 315 -0.39 25.46 -6.39
C PRO A 315 -1.28 26.60 -6.92
N ALA A 316 -0.67 27.66 -7.44
CA ALA A 316 -1.42 28.70 -8.14
C ALA A 316 -2.37 28.04 -9.15
N ALA A 317 -3.60 28.56 -9.21
CA ALA A 317 -4.82 28.01 -9.83
C ALA A 317 -4.62 27.04 -11.04
N PRO A 318 -5.57 26.09 -11.24
CA PRO A 318 -5.53 25.21 -12.40
C PRO A 318 -5.44 26.02 -13.70
N ILE A 319 -4.60 25.58 -14.63
CA ILE A 319 -4.48 26.18 -15.95
C ILE A 319 -5.86 26.18 -16.61
N ASP A 320 -6.39 27.37 -16.88
CA ASP A 320 -7.57 27.58 -17.71
C ASP A 320 -7.24 27.20 -19.16
N LEU A 321 -7.62 25.98 -19.57
CA LEU A 321 -7.44 25.46 -20.92
C LEU A 321 -8.23 26.25 -21.98
N THR A 322 -9.20 27.08 -21.57
CA THR A 322 -10.00 27.91 -22.47
C THR A 322 -9.28 29.19 -22.88
N GLY A 323 -8.38 29.71 -22.03
CA GLY A 323 -7.52 30.85 -22.34
C GLY A 323 -6.39 30.53 -23.33
N PHE A 324 -5.99 29.26 -23.47
CA PHE A 324 -4.87 28.84 -24.33
C PHE A 324 -5.21 28.81 -25.83
N LEU A 325 -6.50 28.84 -26.19
CA LEU A 325 -6.96 28.75 -27.59
C LEU A 325 -7.31 30.10 -28.22
N THR A 326 -7.06 31.22 -27.53
CA THR A 326 -7.35 32.56 -28.08
C THR A 326 -6.23 33.56 -27.76
N LEU A 327 -5.66 34.12 -28.84
CA LEU A 327 -4.60 35.14 -28.93
C LEU A 327 -3.18 34.55 -28.86
N GLY A 328 -2.37 34.49 -29.93
CA GLY A 328 -2.25 35.46 -31.02
C GLY A 328 -1.19 36.51 -30.65
N THR A 329 0.05 36.25 -31.09
CA THR A 329 1.18 37.18 -31.25
C THR A 329 1.78 37.88 -30.02
N GLY A 330 3.00 37.46 -29.66
CA GLY A 330 4.10 38.40 -29.40
C GLY A 330 4.67 38.45 -27.98
N ARG A 331 5.77 37.70 -27.72
CA ARG A 331 7.08 38.22 -27.26
C ARG A 331 8.09 37.08 -27.06
N CYS A 332 9.37 37.39 -27.29
CA CYS A 332 10.52 36.50 -27.46
C CYS A 332 10.66 35.35 -26.45
N ALA A 333 10.89 34.15 -27.00
CA ALA A 333 11.41 33.00 -26.29
C ALA A 333 12.88 33.20 -25.88
N PRO A 334 13.32 32.72 -24.71
CA PRO A 334 14.72 32.32 -24.52
C PRO A 334 14.97 31.04 -25.31
N ALA A 335 16.17 30.91 -25.90
CA ALA A 335 16.54 29.84 -26.81
C ALA A 335 16.18 28.44 -26.28
N GLU A 336 15.31 27.76 -27.02
CA GLU A 336 14.97 26.35 -26.85
C GLU A 336 16.25 25.53 -27.08
N GLN A 337 16.88 25.08 -26.00
CA GLN A 337 17.86 24.00 -26.10
C GLN A 337 17.11 22.76 -26.55
N VAL A 338 17.17 22.48 -27.85
CA VAL A 338 16.70 21.23 -28.45
C VAL A 338 17.38 20.09 -27.69
N ARG A 339 16.63 19.44 -26.79
CA ARG A 339 17.11 18.23 -26.13
C ARG A 339 17.26 17.17 -27.21
N PRO A 340 18.38 16.43 -27.26
CA PRO A 340 18.52 15.32 -28.20
C PRO A 340 17.37 14.32 -27.99
N ALA A 341 16.76 13.88 -29.08
CA ALA A 341 15.58 13.03 -29.06
C ALA A 341 15.97 11.65 -28.52
N MET A 342 15.38 11.24 -27.41
CA MET A 342 15.64 9.94 -26.80
C MET A 342 14.62 8.93 -27.31
N ASP A 343 15.07 7.71 -27.63
CA ASP A 343 14.20 6.55 -27.85
C ASP A 343 14.72 5.40 -26.98
N ALA A 344 14.01 5.14 -25.88
CA ALA A 344 14.37 4.17 -24.87
C ALA A 344 13.39 2.99 -24.88
N SER A 345 13.96 1.81 -24.68
CA SER A 345 13.33 0.52 -24.87
C SER A 345 13.54 -0.34 -23.63
N VAL A 346 12.47 -0.61 -22.88
CA VAL A 346 12.50 -1.49 -21.70
C VAL A 346 11.51 -2.66 -21.80
N LEU A 347 10.59 -2.66 -22.76
CA LEU A 347 9.62 -3.74 -22.98
C LEU A 347 10.19 -4.87 -23.87
N GLY A 348 11.41 -5.29 -23.55
CA GLY A 348 12.17 -6.29 -24.28
C GLY A 348 13.66 -6.13 -23.97
N THR A 349 14.51 -6.27 -24.99
CA THR A 349 15.94 -5.95 -24.87
C THR A 349 16.12 -4.49 -24.50
N PHE A 350 16.95 -4.21 -23.48
CA PHE A 350 17.21 -2.85 -23.04
C PHE A 350 17.98 -2.04 -24.08
N GLU A 351 17.43 -0.95 -24.57
CA GLU A 351 18.12 -0.06 -25.49
C GLU A 351 17.83 1.41 -25.16
N ILE A 352 18.83 2.27 -25.39
CA ILE A 352 18.66 3.72 -25.37
C ILE A 352 19.31 4.23 -26.65
N ARG A 353 18.56 4.99 -27.44
CA ARG A 353 19.06 5.73 -28.60
C ARG A 353 18.93 7.22 -28.34
N MET A 354 19.91 8.00 -28.77
CA MET A 354 19.86 9.46 -28.78
C MET A 354 20.05 9.92 -30.21
N ASP A 355 19.14 10.74 -30.73
CA ASP A 355 19.11 11.20 -32.12
C ASP A 355 19.28 10.04 -33.12
N GLY A 356 18.57 8.94 -32.85
CA GLY A 356 18.62 7.72 -33.66
C GLY A 356 19.87 6.85 -33.49
N SER A 357 20.87 7.25 -32.71
CA SER A 357 22.12 6.51 -32.48
C SER A 357 22.11 5.74 -31.17
N LEU A 358 22.50 4.46 -31.20
CA LEU A 358 22.53 3.60 -30.00
C LEU A 358 23.58 4.09 -28.97
N VAL A 359 23.14 4.33 -27.74
CA VAL A 359 24.00 4.71 -26.62
C VAL A 359 24.68 3.47 -26.04
N ARG A 360 25.99 3.37 -26.21
CA ARG A 360 26.79 2.30 -25.59
C ARG A 360 27.08 2.61 -24.13
N ILE A 361 26.53 1.81 -23.23
CA ILE A 361 26.80 1.84 -21.78
C ILE A 361 27.50 0.54 -21.40
N SER A 362 28.83 0.59 -21.26
CA SER A 362 29.66 -0.62 -21.07
C SER A 362 29.57 -1.19 -19.66
N ALA A 363 29.42 -0.32 -18.64
CA ALA A 363 29.36 -0.76 -17.27
C ALA A 363 27.97 -1.31 -16.93
N ARG A 364 27.90 -2.60 -16.55
CA ARG A 364 26.65 -3.28 -16.15
C ARG A 364 25.85 -2.49 -15.12
N LYS A 365 26.51 -1.89 -14.13
CA LYS A 365 25.86 -1.07 -13.08
C LYS A 365 25.30 0.25 -13.61
N THR A 366 26.03 0.97 -14.48
CA THR A 366 25.49 2.17 -15.15
C THR A 366 24.28 1.82 -16.01
N ARG A 367 24.32 0.66 -16.69
CA ARG A 367 23.22 0.18 -17.54
C ARG A 367 21.99 -0.25 -16.73
N LEU A 368 22.20 -0.96 -15.61
CA LEU A 368 21.17 -1.33 -14.65
C LEU A 368 20.53 -0.09 -14.00
N LEU A 369 21.32 0.91 -13.61
CA LEU A 369 20.82 2.19 -13.09
C LEU A 369 19.86 2.85 -14.10
N ALA A 370 20.26 2.93 -15.37
CA ALA A 370 19.40 3.50 -16.41
C ALA A 370 18.11 2.70 -16.58
N ALA A 371 18.19 1.36 -16.59
CA ALA A 371 17.01 0.50 -16.68
C ALA A 371 16.05 0.72 -15.51
N ILE A 372 16.55 0.80 -14.27
CA ILE A 372 15.73 1.07 -13.09
C ILE A 372 15.01 2.43 -13.19
N LEU A 373 15.73 3.47 -13.61
CA LEU A 373 15.15 4.80 -13.78
C LEU A 373 14.11 4.85 -14.91
N LEU A 374 14.34 4.13 -16.01
CA LEU A 374 13.39 4.02 -17.13
C LEU A 374 12.18 3.12 -16.83
N LEU A 375 12.29 2.19 -15.89
CA LEU A 375 11.15 1.42 -15.35
C LEU A 375 10.27 2.25 -14.40
N SER A 376 10.83 3.34 -13.85
CA SER A 376 10.14 4.29 -12.97
C SER A 376 10.18 5.71 -13.56
N PRO A 377 9.71 5.90 -14.82
CA PRO A 377 9.87 7.16 -15.52
C PRO A 377 9.08 8.27 -14.82
N ASN A 378 9.68 9.47 -14.78
CA ASN A 378 9.11 10.65 -14.12
C ASN A 378 8.87 10.47 -12.60
N GLN A 379 9.47 9.46 -11.98
CA GLN A 379 9.41 9.21 -10.54
C GLN A 379 10.80 9.19 -9.92
N VAL A 380 10.89 9.58 -8.66
CA VAL A 380 12.15 9.57 -7.90
C VAL A 380 12.41 8.18 -7.34
N VAL A 381 13.53 7.57 -7.73
CA VAL A 381 14.05 6.33 -7.13
C VAL A 381 15.09 6.69 -6.08
N ALA A 382 14.86 6.25 -4.83
CA ALA A 382 15.68 6.63 -3.69
C ALA A 382 17.14 6.17 -3.84
N THR A 383 18.07 6.98 -3.34
CA THR A 383 19.52 6.71 -3.42
C THR A 383 19.87 5.35 -2.82
N ASP A 384 19.31 5.01 -1.67
CA ASP A 384 19.61 3.76 -0.96
C ASP A 384 19.05 2.56 -1.73
N GLN A 385 17.85 2.69 -2.29
CA GLN A 385 17.25 1.67 -3.15
C GLN A 385 18.05 1.42 -4.44
N LEU A 386 18.62 2.48 -5.02
CA LEU A 386 19.53 2.37 -6.16
C LEU A 386 20.83 1.69 -5.75
N ILE A 387 21.35 1.99 -4.54
CA ILE A 387 22.55 1.32 -4.02
C ILE A 387 22.29 -0.17 -3.82
N ASP A 388 21.21 -0.52 -3.13
CA ASP A 388 20.85 -1.91 -2.86
C ASP A 388 20.65 -2.68 -4.17
N SER A 389 20.02 -2.07 -5.18
CA SER A 389 19.83 -2.70 -6.48
C SER A 389 21.13 -2.90 -7.26
N LEU A 390 22.11 -1.98 -7.12
CA LEU A 390 23.37 -2.02 -7.86
C LEU A 390 24.46 -2.87 -7.20
N TRP A 391 24.42 -3.02 -5.88
CA TRP A 391 25.47 -3.71 -5.10
C TRP A 391 24.97 -4.85 -4.23
N GLY A 392 23.66 -5.06 -4.08
CA GLY A 392 23.08 -6.10 -3.22
C GLY A 392 23.28 -5.80 -1.74
N GLU A 393 23.26 -6.85 -0.91
CA GLU A 393 23.30 -6.78 0.55
C GLU A 393 24.61 -6.21 1.14
N THR A 394 25.69 -6.19 0.36
CA THR A 394 27.02 -5.74 0.81
C THR A 394 27.56 -4.60 -0.05
N PRO A 395 26.98 -3.39 0.03
CA PRO A 395 27.49 -2.23 -0.71
C PRO A 395 28.87 -1.79 -0.17
N PRO A 396 29.80 -1.37 -1.06
CA PRO A 396 31.07 -0.82 -0.62
C PRO A 396 30.84 0.53 0.10
N PRO A 397 31.74 0.96 1.01
CA PRO A 397 31.65 2.27 1.66
C PRO A 397 31.59 3.45 0.68
N THR A 398 32.07 3.26 -0.56
CA THR A 398 32.06 4.24 -1.65
C THR A 398 30.80 4.19 -2.52
N ALA A 399 29.79 3.38 -2.21
CA ALA A 399 28.61 3.16 -3.06
C ALA A 399 27.88 4.46 -3.43
N ARG A 400 27.64 5.36 -2.48
CA ARG A 400 27.03 6.69 -2.74
C ARG A 400 27.83 7.50 -3.76
N LYS A 401 29.16 7.55 -3.60
CA LYS A 401 30.06 8.26 -4.52
C LYS A 401 30.07 7.60 -5.91
N ASN A 402 30.09 6.27 -5.97
CA ASN A 402 30.07 5.53 -7.23
C ASN A 402 28.73 5.67 -7.96
N LEU A 403 27.61 5.75 -7.23
CA LEU A 403 26.31 6.04 -7.80
C LEU A 403 26.30 7.41 -8.50
N GLN A 404 26.86 8.44 -7.88
CA GLN A 404 27.01 9.76 -8.52
C GLN A 404 27.86 9.70 -9.79
N VAL A 405 28.90 8.86 -9.83
CA VAL A 405 29.72 8.63 -11.04
C VAL A 405 28.86 7.98 -12.14
N HIS A 406 28.07 6.96 -11.81
CA HIS A 406 27.16 6.31 -12.76
C HIS A 406 26.11 7.29 -13.30
N VAL A 407 25.52 8.14 -12.44
CA VAL A 407 24.56 9.18 -12.86
C VAL A 407 25.22 10.21 -13.77
N SER A 408 26.43 10.67 -13.44
CA SER A 408 27.18 11.61 -14.26
C SER A 408 27.49 11.03 -15.64
N GLU A 409 27.87 9.75 -15.69
CA GLU A 409 28.10 9.04 -16.95
C GLU A 409 26.82 8.97 -17.80
N LEU A 410 25.66 8.69 -17.18
CA LEU A 410 24.37 8.66 -17.87
C LEU A 410 23.99 10.04 -18.39
N ARG A 411 24.05 11.10 -17.57
CA ARG A 411 23.76 12.48 -17.99
C ARG A 411 24.58 12.91 -19.20
N ARG A 412 25.87 12.55 -19.24
CA ARG A 412 26.72 12.83 -20.40
C ARG A 412 26.23 12.13 -21.68
N LYS A 413 25.61 10.96 -21.54
CA LYS A 413 25.15 10.13 -22.66
C LYS A 413 23.70 10.41 -23.09
N THR A 414 22.83 10.78 -22.16
CA THR A 414 21.38 10.98 -22.39
C THR A 414 20.96 12.44 -22.33
N GLY A 415 21.89 13.35 -22.06
CA GLY A 415 21.60 14.76 -21.77
C GLY A 415 21.08 14.97 -20.35
N ASP A 416 20.60 16.18 -20.08
CA ASP A 416 20.14 16.64 -18.75
C ASP A 416 18.72 16.16 -18.41
N ARG A 417 18.50 14.84 -18.50
CA ARG A 417 17.22 14.16 -18.26
C ARG A 417 17.12 13.52 -16.88
N ILE A 418 18.25 13.35 -16.21
CA ILE A 418 18.29 12.73 -14.88
C ILE A 418 18.46 13.84 -13.86
N SER A 419 17.44 14.14 -13.08
CA SER A 419 17.50 15.10 -11.96
C SER A 419 17.77 14.36 -10.65
N TYR A 420 18.35 15.07 -9.67
CA TYR A 420 18.35 14.61 -8.29
C TYR A 420 17.23 15.38 -7.57
N GLU A 421 16.26 14.66 -7.01
CA GLU A 421 15.06 15.23 -6.39
C GLU A 421 14.93 14.74 -4.95
N GLY A 422 15.25 15.61 -3.98
CA GLY A 422 15.16 15.34 -2.55
C GLY A 422 16.14 14.27 -2.06
N TRP A 423 15.75 13.01 -2.24
CA TRP A 423 16.37 11.80 -1.69
C TRP A 423 16.84 10.77 -2.74
N GLY A 424 16.71 11.09 -4.03
CA GLY A 424 16.96 10.11 -5.08
C GLY A 424 17.08 10.73 -6.47
N TYR A 425 17.11 9.86 -7.47
CA TYR A 425 17.23 10.26 -8.86
C TYR A 425 15.94 10.00 -9.62
N ARG A 426 15.58 10.93 -10.49
CA ARG A 426 14.44 10.82 -11.40
C ARG A 426 14.93 10.97 -12.82
N LEU A 427 14.35 10.19 -13.74
CA LEU A 427 14.58 10.34 -15.18
C LEU A 427 13.30 10.81 -15.85
N ASP A 428 13.38 11.93 -16.55
CA ASP A 428 12.26 12.49 -17.31
C ASP A 428 12.19 11.91 -18.72
N ALA A 429 11.01 11.38 -19.07
CA ALA A 429 10.70 10.84 -20.38
C ALA A 429 9.23 11.08 -20.74
N THR A 430 8.97 11.30 -22.03
CA THR A 430 7.62 11.39 -22.60
C THR A 430 7.18 10.05 -23.22
N PRO A 431 5.88 9.87 -23.54
CA PRO A 431 5.40 8.70 -24.29
C PRO A 431 6.05 8.53 -25.67
N ASP A 432 6.59 9.59 -26.27
CA ASP A 432 7.30 9.50 -27.54
C ASP A 432 8.75 9.02 -27.37
N GLU A 433 9.27 9.03 -26.15
CA GLU A 433 10.68 8.73 -25.87
C GLU A 433 10.91 7.39 -25.18
N LEU A 434 9.85 6.75 -24.66
CA LEU A 434 9.97 5.51 -23.89
C LEU A 434 8.81 4.55 -24.21
N ASP A 435 9.14 3.35 -24.68
CA ASP A 435 8.16 2.32 -25.05
C ASP A 435 7.19 1.96 -23.91
N LEU A 436 7.65 1.94 -22.65
CA LEU A 436 6.79 1.72 -21.47
C LEU A 436 5.72 2.80 -21.29
N LEU A 437 6.07 4.08 -21.48
CA LEU A 437 5.11 5.17 -21.38
C LEU A 437 4.15 5.18 -22.57
N ARG A 438 4.68 4.90 -23.77
CA ARG A 438 3.86 4.74 -24.98
C ARG A 438 2.85 3.63 -24.83
N PHE A 439 3.29 2.47 -24.34
CA PHE A 439 2.43 1.31 -24.07
C PHE A 439 1.30 1.67 -23.11
N ARG A 440 1.62 2.30 -21.97
CA ARG A 440 0.60 2.73 -20.99
C ARG A 440 -0.39 3.73 -21.58
N HIS A 441 0.10 4.67 -22.40
CA HIS A 441 -0.75 5.65 -23.07
C HIS A 441 -1.73 4.99 -24.05
N LEU A 442 -1.23 4.15 -24.96
CA LEU A 442 -2.03 3.44 -25.95
C LEU A 442 -3.04 2.48 -25.29
N ALA A 443 -2.60 1.75 -24.26
CA ALA A 443 -3.47 0.85 -23.48
C ALA A 443 -4.59 1.59 -22.74
N GLY A 444 -4.30 2.77 -22.20
CA GLY A 444 -5.32 3.63 -21.58
C GLY A 444 -6.32 4.15 -22.60
N ALA A 445 -5.82 4.74 -23.68
CA ALA A 445 -6.66 5.30 -24.74
C ALA A 445 -7.53 4.24 -25.44
N GLY A 446 -6.99 3.05 -25.70
CA GLY A 446 -7.75 1.93 -26.29
C GLY A 446 -8.92 1.49 -25.42
N ARG A 447 -8.70 1.34 -24.10
CA ARG A 447 -9.79 1.00 -23.16
C ARG A 447 -10.83 2.10 -23.02
N ASP A 448 -10.42 3.38 -23.07
CA ASP A 448 -11.35 4.51 -23.06
C ASP A 448 -12.25 4.51 -24.31
N LEU A 449 -11.70 4.22 -25.48
CA LEU A 449 -12.48 4.10 -26.72
C LEU A 449 -13.42 2.90 -26.68
N ARG A 450 -12.97 1.76 -26.15
CA ARG A 450 -13.82 0.57 -25.93
C ARG A 450 -15.04 0.92 -25.08
N ARG A 451 -14.83 1.61 -23.95
CA ARG A 451 -15.93 2.06 -23.06
C ARG A 451 -16.90 3.04 -23.72
N ARG A 452 -16.44 3.79 -24.72
CA ARG A 452 -17.26 4.74 -25.50
C ARG A 452 -17.95 4.08 -26.69
N GLY A 453 -17.78 2.78 -26.89
CA GLY A 453 -18.38 2.02 -27.99
C GLY A 453 -17.61 2.09 -29.32
N ASP A 454 -16.44 2.73 -29.36
CA ASP A 454 -15.59 2.76 -30.55
C ASP A 454 -14.60 1.59 -30.54
N GLY A 455 -15.13 0.39 -30.81
CA GLY A 455 -14.35 -0.85 -30.78
C GLY A 455 -13.25 -0.92 -31.85
N GLU A 456 -13.35 -0.17 -32.95
CA GLU A 456 -12.36 -0.23 -34.04
C GLU A 456 -11.11 0.56 -33.68
N ALA A 457 -11.31 1.80 -33.24
CA ALA A 457 -10.22 2.63 -32.79
C ALA A 457 -9.58 2.03 -31.52
N ALA A 458 -10.39 1.43 -30.63
CA ALA A 458 -9.89 0.67 -29.49
C ALA A 458 -8.97 -0.49 -29.91
N LEU A 459 -9.43 -1.32 -30.86
CA LEU A 459 -8.65 -2.47 -31.34
C LEU A 459 -7.30 -2.04 -31.94
N ASN A 460 -7.27 -0.96 -32.73
CA ASN A 460 -6.04 -0.44 -33.33
C ASN A 460 -5.04 0.02 -32.27
N LEU A 461 -5.47 0.79 -31.27
CA LEU A 461 -4.57 1.27 -30.20
C LEU A 461 -4.07 0.12 -29.32
N LEU A 462 -4.91 -0.87 -29.02
CA LEU A 462 -4.48 -2.04 -28.25
C LEU A 462 -3.52 -2.91 -29.07
N ASP A 463 -3.72 -3.05 -30.39
CA ASP A 463 -2.77 -3.74 -31.27
C ASP A 463 -1.40 -3.04 -31.26
N ASP A 464 -1.39 -1.72 -31.46
CA ASP A 464 -0.15 -0.92 -31.40
C ASP A 464 0.54 -1.04 -30.04
N ALA A 465 -0.23 -1.04 -28.93
CA ALA A 465 0.30 -1.23 -27.59
C ALA A 465 1.00 -2.59 -27.46
N THR A 466 0.33 -3.68 -27.85
CA THR A 466 0.91 -5.04 -27.72
C THR A 466 2.19 -5.21 -28.55
N ARG A 467 2.31 -4.56 -29.71
CA ARG A 467 3.50 -4.62 -30.57
C ARG A 467 4.75 -3.96 -29.97
N LEU A 468 4.59 -3.08 -28.98
CA LEU A 468 5.73 -2.49 -28.26
C LEU A 468 6.48 -3.54 -27.42
N TRP A 469 5.81 -4.63 -27.07
CA TRP A 469 6.39 -5.74 -26.34
C TRP A 469 7.19 -6.64 -27.30
N ARG A 470 8.53 -6.62 -27.18
CA ARG A 470 9.45 -7.30 -28.13
C ARG A 470 10.06 -8.58 -27.57
N GLY A 471 9.53 -9.08 -26.46
CA GLY A 471 10.01 -10.28 -25.78
C GLY A 471 10.04 -10.08 -24.26
N ARG A 472 10.72 -10.98 -23.55
CA ARG A 472 10.84 -10.86 -22.08
C ARG A 472 11.61 -9.57 -21.73
N PRO A 473 11.01 -8.64 -20.96
CA PRO A 473 11.68 -7.39 -20.58
C PRO A 473 12.94 -7.63 -19.76
N LEU A 474 14.02 -6.91 -20.11
CA LEU A 474 15.20 -6.72 -19.27
C LEU A 474 15.83 -8.01 -18.73
N VAL A 475 15.84 -9.10 -19.53
CA VAL A 475 16.40 -10.41 -19.14
C VAL A 475 17.83 -10.30 -18.58
N GLU A 476 18.64 -9.39 -19.11
CA GLU A 476 20.01 -9.17 -18.64
C GLU A 476 20.13 -8.72 -17.17
N PHE A 477 19.02 -8.25 -16.57
CA PHE A 477 18.90 -7.75 -15.20
C PHE A 477 17.97 -8.60 -14.33
N SER A 478 17.59 -9.81 -14.77
CA SER A 478 16.80 -10.73 -13.95
C SER A 478 17.48 -11.03 -12.62
N GLY A 479 16.70 -11.15 -11.54
CA GLY A 479 17.20 -11.41 -10.19
C GLY A 479 17.55 -10.13 -9.42
N VAL A 480 17.39 -8.95 -10.02
CA VAL A 480 17.42 -7.67 -9.29
C VAL A 480 15.99 -7.37 -8.82
N PRO A 481 15.70 -7.37 -7.51
CA PRO A 481 14.32 -7.33 -7.00
C PRO A 481 13.48 -6.18 -7.55
N LEU A 482 14.06 -4.98 -7.66
CA LEU A 482 13.35 -3.80 -8.18
C LEU A 482 13.00 -3.92 -9.67
N VAL A 483 13.87 -4.56 -10.45
CA VAL A 483 13.62 -4.83 -11.88
C VAL A 483 12.56 -5.90 -12.01
N ASP A 484 12.69 -7.02 -11.29
CA ASP A 484 11.75 -8.13 -11.34
C ASP A 484 10.33 -7.69 -10.94
N GLU A 485 10.21 -6.87 -9.90
CA GLU A 485 8.92 -6.31 -9.46
C GLU A 485 8.30 -5.39 -10.52
N ALA A 486 9.10 -4.51 -11.14
CA ALA A 486 8.62 -3.62 -12.19
C ALA A 486 8.24 -4.37 -13.47
N VAL A 487 9.03 -5.38 -13.86
CA VAL A 487 8.75 -6.26 -15.00
C VAL A 487 7.48 -7.07 -14.75
N SER A 488 7.27 -7.59 -13.54
CA SER A 488 6.05 -8.31 -13.16
C SER A 488 4.81 -7.43 -13.34
N ARG A 489 4.82 -6.20 -12.80
CA ARG A 489 3.72 -5.23 -13.01
C ARG A 489 3.46 -4.91 -14.48
N CYS A 490 4.52 -4.72 -15.26
CA CYS A 490 4.38 -4.44 -16.70
C CYS A 490 3.80 -5.65 -17.44
N THR A 491 4.20 -6.86 -17.04
CA THR A 491 3.71 -8.12 -17.63
C THR A 491 2.24 -8.30 -17.36
N GLU A 492 1.78 -8.07 -16.12
CA GLU A 492 0.35 -8.12 -15.78
C GLU A 492 -0.50 -7.14 -16.61
N LEU A 493 0.00 -5.91 -16.81
CA LEU A 493 -0.68 -4.94 -17.68
C LEU A 493 -0.68 -5.40 -19.15
N TYR A 494 0.42 -5.94 -19.66
CA TYR A 494 0.51 -6.48 -21.01
C TYR A 494 -0.45 -7.64 -21.26
N LEU A 495 -0.57 -8.57 -20.31
CA LEU A 495 -1.52 -9.67 -20.41
C LEU A 495 -2.96 -9.15 -20.43
N THR A 496 -3.28 -8.18 -19.58
CA THR A 496 -4.61 -7.53 -19.56
C THR A 496 -4.94 -6.84 -20.88
N VAL A 497 -3.98 -6.12 -21.45
CA VAL A 497 -4.14 -5.46 -22.77
C VAL A 497 -4.28 -6.49 -23.90
N SER A 498 -3.58 -7.61 -23.81
CA SER A 498 -3.67 -8.71 -24.78
C SER A 498 -5.03 -9.42 -24.71
N GLU A 499 -5.59 -9.57 -23.51
CA GLU A 499 -6.95 -10.07 -23.29
C GLU A 499 -7.98 -9.13 -23.91
N ASP A 500 -7.91 -7.84 -23.59
CA ASP A 500 -8.84 -6.83 -24.13
C ASP A 500 -8.76 -6.74 -25.67
N TRP A 501 -7.56 -6.84 -26.23
CA TRP A 501 -7.35 -6.92 -27.68
C TRP A 501 -7.99 -8.18 -28.28
N ALA A 502 -7.76 -9.34 -27.66
CA ALA A 502 -8.28 -10.62 -28.15
C ALA A 502 -9.81 -10.66 -28.14
N GLU A 503 -10.42 -10.12 -27.09
CA GLU A 503 -11.87 -9.97 -26.95
C GLU A 503 -12.47 -9.21 -28.14
N LEU A 504 -11.98 -7.99 -28.38
CA LEU A 504 -12.42 -7.15 -29.50
C LEU A 504 -12.12 -7.76 -30.87
N LYS A 505 -10.98 -8.46 -31.00
CA LYS A 505 -10.58 -9.09 -32.27
C LYS A 505 -11.48 -10.29 -32.60
N ILE A 506 -11.89 -11.06 -31.58
CA ILE A 506 -12.83 -12.19 -31.71
C ILE A 506 -14.21 -11.70 -32.16
N GLU A 507 -14.72 -10.62 -31.56
CA GLU A 507 -16.01 -10.02 -31.95
C GLU A 507 -16.05 -9.63 -33.44
N ARG A 508 -14.88 -9.35 -34.03
CA ARG A 508 -14.71 -9.01 -35.45
C ARG A 508 -14.33 -10.21 -36.33
N GLY A 509 -14.40 -11.44 -35.81
CA GLY A 509 -14.10 -12.67 -36.54
C GLY A 509 -12.60 -12.97 -36.73
N GLY A 510 -11.71 -12.23 -36.06
CA GLY A 510 -10.26 -12.35 -36.21
C GLY A 510 -9.62 -13.52 -35.45
N HIS A 511 -10.24 -14.70 -35.48
CA HIS A 511 -9.87 -15.83 -34.63
C HIS A 511 -8.44 -16.35 -34.86
N VAL A 512 -7.98 -16.43 -36.12
CA VAL A 512 -6.63 -16.94 -36.46
C VAL A 512 -5.52 -16.05 -35.90
N GLU A 513 -5.70 -14.73 -35.95
CA GLU A 513 -4.74 -13.76 -35.41
C GLU A 513 -4.64 -13.87 -33.88
N VAL A 514 -5.78 -14.09 -33.21
CA VAL A 514 -5.81 -14.31 -31.76
C VAL A 514 -5.05 -15.57 -31.37
N LEU A 515 -5.25 -16.69 -32.08
CA LEU A 515 -4.49 -17.92 -31.79
C LEU A 515 -2.99 -17.70 -31.96
N THR A 516 -2.59 -17.06 -33.07
CA THR A 516 -1.18 -16.79 -33.37
C THR A 516 -0.50 -15.95 -32.29
N ARG A 517 -1.21 -14.97 -31.71
CA ARG A 517 -0.66 -14.10 -30.66
C ARG A 517 -0.74 -14.72 -29.26
N LEU A 518 -1.81 -15.44 -28.94
CA LEU A 518 -2.05 -15.93 -27.58
C LEU A 518 -1.42 -17.29 -27.28
N ASP A 519 -1.06 -18.10 -28.28
CA ASP A 519 -0.50 -19.45 -28.05
C ASP A 519 0.74 -19.41 -27.13
N ASP A 520 1.66 -18.48 -27.36
CA ASP A 520 2.84 -18.30 -26.50
C ASP A 520 2.44 -17.83 -25.09
N LEU A 521 1.50 -16.88 -24.99
CA LEU A 521 1.07 -16.34 -23.70
C LEU A 521 0.36 -17.39 -22.84
N VAL A 522 -0.47 -18.23 -23.45
CA VAL A 522 -1.14 -19.34 -22.75
C VAL A 522 -0.12 -20.39 -22.28
N SER A 523 0.95 -20.63 -23.06
CA SER A 523 2.01 -21.52 -22.61
C SER A 523 2.79 -20.98 -21.41
N TYR A 524 2.99 -19.67 -21.33
CA TYR A 524 3.70 -19.04 -20.20
C TYR A 524 2.80 -18.77 -18.98
N PHE A 525 1.51 -18.56 -19.20
CA PHE A 525 0.53 -18.22 -18.16
C PHE A 525 -0.65 -19.21 -18.18
N PRO A 526 -0.40 -20.50 -17.90
CA PRO A 526 -1.37 -21.58 -18.11
C PRO A 526 -2.54 -21.56 -17.11
N THR A 527 -2.51 -20.69 -16.10
CA THR A 527 -3.58 -20.51 -15.09
C THR A 527 -4.41 -19.25 -15.31
N ARG A 528 -4.10 -18.43 -16.33
CA ARG A 528 -4.80 -17.16 -16.57
C ARG A 528 -6.07 -17.40 -17.38
N GLU A 529 -7.18 -17.56 -16.66
CA GLU A 529 -8.45 -18.04 -17.23
C GLU A 529 -9.02 -17.15 -18.35
N ARG A 530 -8.83 -15.83 -18.31
CA ARG A 530 -9.27 -14.92 -19.40
C ARG A 530 -8.52 -15.16 -20.72
N LEU A 531 -7.21 -15.37 -20.68
CA LEU A 531 -6.44 -15.78 -21.88
C LEU A 531 -6.89 -17.14 -22.41
N ILE A 532 -7.20 -18.07 -21.51
CA ILE A 532 -7.69 -19.40 -21.85
C ILE A 532 -9.07 -19.31 -22.51
N ALA A 533 -9.97 -18.51 -21.96
CA ALA A 533 -11.29 -18.21 -22.53
C ALA A 533 -11.18 -17.63 -23.94
N ALA A 534 -10.32 -16.63 -24.15
CA ALA A 534 -10.07 -16.03 -25.47
C ALA A 534 -9.57 -17.08 -26.47
N ARG A 535 -8.59 -17.90 -26.07
CA ARG A 535 -8.03 -18.95 -26.93
C ARG A 535 -9.05 -20.04 -27.27
N MET A 536 -9.80 -20.54 -26.28
CA MET A 536 -10.86 -21.53 -26.49
C MET A 536 -11.91 -21.01 -27.48
N THR A 537 -12.31 -19.75 -27.32
CA THR A 537 -13.25 -19.08 -28.22
C THR A 537 -12.71 -18.97 -29.64
N ALA A 538 -11.45 -18.53 -29.80
CA ALA A 538 -10.81 -18.45 -31.11
C ALA A 538 -10.62 -19.83 -31.78
N LEU A 539 -10.33 -20.88 -31.01
CA LEU A 539 -10.25 -22.25 -31.52
C LEU A 539 -11.60 -22.71 -32.08
N VAL A 540 -12.69 -22.46 -31.37
CA VAL A 540 -14.05 -22.79 -31.84
C VAL A 540 -14.39 -22.03 -33.11
N GLY A 541 -14.08 -20.72 -33.17
CA GLY A 541 -14.26 -19.91 -34.39
C GLY A 541 -13.43 -20.40 -35.59
N CYS A 542 -12.35 -21.15 -35.34
CA CYS A 542 -11.54 -21.82 -36.37
C CYS A 542 -11.96 -23.27 -36.66
N GLY A 543 -13.07 -23.76 -36.08
CA GLY A 543 -13.53 -25.15 -36.24
C GLY A 543 -12.74 -26.19 -35.42
N ARG A 544 -11.95 -25.75 -34.43
CA ARG A 544 -11.06 -26.58 -33.60
C ARG A 544 -11.62 -26.82 -32.19
N ALA A 545 -12.93 -27.06 -32.08
CA ALA A 545 -13.61 -27.27 -30.80
C ALA A 545 -13.00 -28.38 -29.90
N PRO A 546 -12.54 -29.54 -30.43
CA PRO A 546 -11.88 -30.57 -29.60
C PRO A 546 -10.64 -30.05 -28.86
N GLU A 547 -9.87 -29.14 -29.47
CA GLU A 547 -8.68 -28.56 -28.87
C GLU A 547 -9.04 -27.56 -27.76
N ALA A 548 -10.15 -26.82 -27.93
CA ALA A 548 -10.66 -25.92 -26.90
C ALA A 548 -11.10 -26.69 -25.65
N LEU A 549 -11.83 -27.79 -25.82
CA LEU A 549 -12.23 -28.67 -24.72
C LEU A 549 -11.01 -29.30 -24.03
N SER A 550 -10.02 -29.75 -24.80
CA SER A 550 -8.77 -30.29 -24.25
C SER A 550 -8.00 -29.26 -23.42
N GLN A 551 -8.02 -27.99 -23.81
CA GLN A 551 -7.37 -26.91 -23.06
C GLN A 551 -8.03 -26.71 -21.69
N PHE A 552 -9.36 -26.68 -21.63
CA PHE A 552 -10.10 -26.60 -20.36
C PHE A 552 -9.77 -27.78 -19.43
N GLU A 553 -9.76 -29.00 -19.96
CA GLU A 553 -9.44 -30.19 -19.17
C GLU A 553 -7.98 -30.23 -18.67
N SER A 554 -7.07 -29.61 -19.43
CA SER A 554 -5.68 -29.43 -18.98
C SER A 554 -5.60 -28.44 -17.83
N LEU A 555 -6.26 -27.27 -17.95
CA LEU A 555 -6.32 -26.28 -16.87
C LEU A 555 -6.96 -26.86 -15.62
N ARG A 556 -8.12 -27.50 -15.73
CA ARG A 556 -8.84 -28.09 -14.59
C ARG A 556 -7.98 -29.06 -13.80
N ARG A 557 -7.25 -29.95 -14.49
CA ARG A 557 -6.30 -30.87 -13.84
C ARG A 557 -5.16 -30.12 -13.16
N HIS A 558 -4.63 -29.07 -13.79
CA HIS A 558 -3.54 -28.28 -13.23
C HIS A 558 -3.96 -27.49 -11.98
N LEU A 559 -5.10 -26.80 -12.02
CA LEU A 559 -5.64 -26.06 -10.87
C LEU A 559 -5.97 -27.00 -9.70
N ALA A 560 -6.57 -28.15 -9.98
CA ALA A 560 -6.88 -29.14 -8.95
C ALA A 560 -5.60 -29.71 -8.30
N ALA A 561 -4.55 -29.95 -9.09
CA ALA A 561 -3.30 -30.52 -8.60
C ALA A 561 -2.43 -29.51 -7.83
N GLU A 562 -2.28 -28.29 -8.34
CA GLU A 562 -1.36 -27.28 -7.78
C GLU A 562 -2.01 -26.39 -6.72
N LEU A 563 -3.30 -26.08 -6.86
CA LEU A 563 -3.99 -25.06 -6.06
C LEU A 563 -5.20 -25.60 -5.29
N GLY A 564 -5.66 -26.82 -5.58
CA GLY A 564 -6.83 -27.42 -4.93
C GLY A 564 -8.16 -26.72 -5.23
N ILE A 565 -8.23 -25.98 -6.35
CA ILE A 565 -9.41 -25.21 -6.78
C ILE A 565 -9.92 -25.68 -8.15
N ASP A 566 -11.19 -25.41 -8.42
CA ASP A 566 -11.82 -25.61 -9.74
C ASP A 566 -11.73 -24.34 -10.61
N PRO A 567 -11.85 -24.47 -11.95
CA PRO A 567 -11.95 -23.32 -12.85
C PRO A 567 -13.12 -22.38 -12.50
N SER A 568 -12.98 -21.10 -12.83
CA SER A 568 -14.00 -20.08 -12.58
C SER A 568 -15.36 -20.43 -13.21
N PRO A 569 -16.47 -19.89 -12.65
CA PRO A 569 -17.80 -20.03 -13.25
C PRO A 569 -17.86 -19.51 -14.68
N ALA A 570 -17.20 -18.38 -14.99
CA ALA A 570 -17.15 -17.81 -16.33
C ALA A 570 -16.53 -18.79 -17.35
N LEU A 571 -15.39 -19.40 -17.02
CA LEU A 571 -14.74 -20.34 -17.92
C LEU A 571 -15.52 -21.66 -18.08
N ARG A 572 -16.16 -22.14 -17.00
CA ARG A 572 -17.08 -23.30 -17.06
C ARG A 572 -18.25 -23.08 -18.01
N LYS A 573 -18.87 -21.89 -17.99
CA LYS A 573 -19.95 -21.54 -18.92
C LYS A 573 -19.50 -21.58 -20.38
N ILE A 574 -18.29 -21.10 -20.68
CA ILE A 574 -17.71 -21.18 -22.03
C ILE A 574 -17.54 -22.65 -22.44
N TYR A 575 -16.98 -23.48 -21.56
CA TYR A 575 -16.84 -24.92 -21.81
C TYR A 575 -18.19 -25.61 -22.09
N GLU A 576 -19.21 -25.34 -21.27
CA GLU A 576 -20.56 -25.88 -21.45
C GLU A 576 -21.21 -25.41 -22.76
N ALA A 577 -21.04 -24.13 -23.13
CA ALA A 577 -21.54 -23.58 -24.39
C ALA A 577 -20.89 -24.27 -25.60
N ILE A 578 -19.58 -24.57 -25.52
CA ILE A 578 -18.86 -25.32 -26.57
C ILE A 578 -19.37 -26.75 -26.69
N LEU A 579 -19.57 -27.46 -25.57
CA LEU A 579 -20.15 -28.81 -25.57
C LEU A 579 -21.54 -28.86 -26.21
N GLN A 580 -22.32 -27.79 -26.03
CA GLN A 580 -23.69 -27.68 -26.52
C GLN A 580 -23.78 -27.12 -27.94
N GLY A 581 -22.67 -26.67 -28.53
CA GLY A 581 -22.63 -26.04 -29.85
C GLY A 581 -23.34 -24.67 -29.91
N ARG A 582 -23.39 -23.93 -28.80
CA ARG A 582 -24.20 -22.70 -28.61
C ARG A 582 -23.36 -21.43 -28.31
N LEU A 583 -22.12 -21.37 -28.79
CA LEU A 583 -21.25 -20.21 -28.56
C LEU A 583 -21.65 -19.04 -29.48
N GLU A 584 -22.70 -18.29 -29.12
CA GLU A 584 -23.24 -17.18 -29.93
C GLU A 584 -22.67 -15.80 -29.53
N ASP A 585 -22.31 -15.59 -28.25
CA ASP A 585 -21.57 -14.42 -27.74
C ASP A 585 -20.70 -14.82 -26.52
N PRO A 586 -19.38 -15.03 -26.69
CA PRO A 586 -18.49 -15.53 -25.64
C PRO A 586 -18.30 -14.55 -24.46
N TRP A 587 -18.49 -13.25 -24.69
CA TRP A 587 -18.02 -12.20 -23.76
C TRP A 587 -19.10 -11.66 -22.83
N SER A 588 -20.38 -11.84 -23.18
CA SER A 588 -21.52 -11.59 -22.28
C SER A 588 -21.40 -12.30 -20.93
N TYR A 589 -20.68 -13.43 -20.87
CA TYR A 589 -20.51 -14.26 -19.68
C TYR A 589 -19.33 -13.86 -18.79
N VAL A 590 -18.31 -13.18 -19.34
CA VAL A 590 -17.09 -12.78 -18.62
C VAL A 590 -17.26 -11.40 -17.96
N CYS A 591 -18.00 -10.48 -18.59
CA CYS A 591 -18.21 -9.14 -18.05
C CYS A 591 -19.15 -9.10 -16.83
N GLN A 592 -20.03 -10.10 -16.63
CA GLN A 592 -20.96 -10.14 -15.49
C GLN A 592 -20.28 -10.35 -14.12
N GLU A 593 -19.04 -10.84 -14.07
CA GLU A 593 -18.29 -11.04 -12.82
C GLU A 593 -17.38 -9.85 -12.44
N LEU A 594 -17.18 -8.86 -13.33
CA LEU A 594 -16.32 -7.69 -13.06
C LEU A 594 -17.08 -6.46 -12.52
N ASP A 595 -18.42 -6.52 -12.53
CA ASP A 595 -19.32 -5.47 -12.00
C ASP A 595 -19.95 -5.84 -10.63
N THR A 596 -19.51 -6.93 -10.00
CA THR A 596 -19.88 -7.38 -8.64
C THR A 596 -18.66 -7.61 -7.79
#